data_AF-A0A317NIU9-F1
#
_entry.id   AF-A0A317NIU9-F1
#
_cell.length_a   1.000
_cell.length_b   1.000
_cell.length_c   1.000
_cell.angle_alpha   90.00
_cell.angle_beta   90.00
_cell.angle_gamma   90.00
#
_symmetry.space_group_name_H-M   'P 1'
#
loop_
_entity.id
_entity.type
_entity.pdbx_description
1 polymer ?
#
loop_
_entity_poly.entity_id
_entity_poly.type
_entity_poly.pdbx_seq_one_letter_code
_entity_poly.pdbx_strand_id
1 'polypeptide(L)'
;MTRSDAYARARPTAETGSWTVGPADIAVLEFAAVWAPYGGNDAEAFVQFGLTPEEFHRRLIRLLGTPAARMLTNTTVATLRRQCLERLSRLADGQATGRIRAVEHRSRL
;
A
#
# COMPACT_ATOMS: atom_id res chain seq x y z
N MET A 1 20.54 2.59 -39.53
CA MET A 1 19.08 2.82 -39.71
C MET A 1 18.38 1.49 -39.50
N THR A 2 17.28 1.51 -38.72
CA THR A 2 16.25 0.46 -38.48
C THR A 2 16.72 -0.86 -37.87
N ARG A 3 16.46 -1.18 -36.57
CA ARG A 3 15.21 -1.39 -35.80
C ARG A 3 14.79 -2.88 -35.84
N SER A 4 14.45 -3.41 -34.66
CA SER A 4 13.76 -4.69 -34.43
C SER A 4 14.59 -5.97 -34.52
N ASP A 5 14.87 -6.59 -33.38
CA ASP A 5 14.31 -7.91 -33.03
C ASP A 5 15.09 -8.52 -31.86
N ALA A 6 14.43 -8.62 -30.70
CA ALA A 6 14.58 -9.70 -29.71
C ALA A 6 13.90 -9.35 -28.37
N TYR A 7 12.64 -8.90 -28.38
CA TYR A 7 11.77 -8.97 -27.19
C TYR A 7 10.78 -10.13 -27.36
N ALA A 8 11.33 -11.33 -27.53
CA ALA A 8 10.54 -12.55 -27.68
C ALA A 8 11.21 -13.72 -26.95
N ARG A 9 11.17 -13.69 -25.61
CA ARG A 9 10.92 -14.84 -24.72
C ARG A 9 11.13 -14.46 -23.27
N ALA A 10 10.05 -14.04 -22.63
CA ALA A 10 9.69 -14.54 -21.30
C ALA A 10 8.22 -14.18 -21.09
N ARG A 11 7.33 -15.15 -21.24
CA ARG A 11 6.03 -15.07 -20.57
C ARG A 11 6.34 -15.39 -19.10
N PRO A 12 6.20 -14.47 -18.14
CA PRO A 12 6.26 -14.86 -16.75
C PRO A 12 4.97 -15.65 -16.46
N THR A 13 5.11 -16.98 -16.47
CA THR A 13 4.14 -17.91 -15.88
C THR A 13 3.99 -17.54 -14.43
N ALA A 14 2.73 -17.35 -14.00
CA ALA A 14 2.28 -17.14 -12.63
C ALA A 14 3.18 -17.84 -11.59
N GLU A 15 4.21 -17.13 -11.15
CA GLU A 15 5.07 -17.53 -10.07
C GLU A 15 4.29 -17.22 -8.80
N THR A 16 3.97 -18.28 -8.05
CA THR A 16 3.62 -18.20 -6.64
C THR A 16 4.75 -17.43 -5.97
N GLY A 17 4.61 -16.10 -5.93
CA GLY A 17 5.65 -15.18 -5.54
C GLY A 17 6.12 -15.56 -4.14
N SER A 18 7.35 -16.07 -4.06
CA SER A 18 8.15 -15.95 -2.85
C SER A 18 8.35 -14.45 -2.66
N TRP A 19 7.43 -13.80 -1.94
CA TRP A 19 7.57 -12.42 -1.50
C TRP A 19 8.69 -12.43 -0.45
N THR A 20 9.94 -12.41 -0.91
CA THR A 20 11.08 -12.18 -0.05
C THR A 20 10.94 -10.77 0.50
N VAL A 21 10.64 -10.68 1.80
CA VAL A 21 10.59 -9.41 2.52
C VAL A 21 11.97 -8.77 2.40
N GLY A 22 12.03 -7.63 1.72
CA GLY A 22 13.29 -6.91 1.48
C GLY A 22 13.62 -5.92 2.60
N PRO A 23 14.83 -5.33 2.60
CA PRO A 23 15.21 -4.32 3.59
C PRO A 23 14.28 -3.09 3.59
N ALA A 24 13.74 -2.72 2.42
CA ALA A 24 12.75 -1.65 2.31
C ALA A 24 11.43 -1.99 3.02
N ASP A 25 11.05 -3.27 3.09
CA ASP A 25 9.84 -3.70 3.81
C ASP A 25 10.04 -3.66 5.33
N ILE A 26 11.25 -3.96 5.80
CA ILE A 26 11.61 -3.81 7.23
C ILE A 26 11.51 -2.34 7.64
N ALA A 27 12.05 -1.42 6.83
CA ALA A 27 11.94 0.01 7.10
C ALA A 27 10.49 0.50 7.20
N VAL A 28 9.57 -0.05 6.38
CA VAL A 28 8.14 0.24 6.47
C VAL A 28 7.55 -0.24 7.80
N LEU A 29 7.93 -1.43 8.28
CA LEU A 29 7.44 -1.98 9.56
C LEU A 29 7.95 -1.17 10.76
N GLU A 30 9.25 -0.83 10.78
CA GLU A 30 9.86 -0.02 11.83
C GLU A 30 9.24 1.37 11.90
N PHE A 31 9.12 2.02 10.75
CA PHE A 31 8.46 3.32 10.66
C PHE A 31 7.02 3.25 11.18
N ALA A 32 6.21 2.30 10.70
CA ALA A 32 4.84 2.15 11.16
C ALA A 32 4.76 1.93 12.68
N ALA A 33 5.67 1.13 13.26
CA ALA A 33 5.71 0.86 14.69
C ALA A 33 5.96 2.11 15.55
N VAL A 34 6.89 2.99 15.12
CA VAL A 34 7.16 4.27 15.78
C VAL A 34 5.92 5.16 15.80
N TRP A 35 5.14 5.13 14.72
CA TRP A 35 3.95 5.98 14.56
C TRP A 35 2.65 5.39 15.11
N ALA A 36 2.63 4.10 15.45
CA ALA A 36 1.43 3.40 15.92
C ALA A 36 0.72 4.09 17.10
N PRO A 37 1.41 4.64 18.13
CA PRO A 37 0.75 5.30 19.26
C PRO A 37 0.05 6.61 18.88
N TYR A 38 0.51 7.30 17.84
CA TYR A 38 0.00 8.61 17.42
C TYR A 38 -1.18 8.52 16.47
N GLY A 39 -1.51 7.31 16.00
CA GLY A 39 -2.71 7.11 15.19
C GLY A 39 -2.57 7.52 13.73
N GLY A 40 -1.36 7.68 13.19
CA GLY A 40 -1.13 7.84 11.74
C GLY A 40 0.22 8.38 11.34
N ASN A 41 0.48 8.28 10.03
CA ASN A 41 1.75 8.61 9.40
C ASN A 41 1.59 8.93 7.90
N ASP A 42 0.40 9.35 7.46
CA ASP A 42 0.07 9.42 6.02
C ASP A 42 0.91 10.47 5.28
N ALA A 43 1.11 11.64 5.91
CA ALA A 43 1.95 12.71 5.34
C ALA A 43 3.43 12.34 5.41
N GLU A 44 3.86 11.75 6.52
CA GLU A 44 5.25 11.38 6.76
C GLU A 44 5.68 10.17 5.93
N ALA A 45 4.76 9.24 5.64
CA ALA A 45 5.01 8.10 4.76
C ALA A 45 5.29 8.55 3.32
N PHE A 46 4.60 9.58 2.84
CA PHE A 46 4.86 10.14 1.52
C PHE A 46 6.25 10.77 1.45
N VAL A 47 6.64 11.54 2.47
CA VAL A 47 7.97 12.17 2.53
C VAL A 47 9.08 11.14 2.61
N GLN A 48 8.92 10.09 3.42
CA GLN A 48 9.97 9.11 3.66
C GLN A 48 10.10 8.04 2.56
N PHE A 49 8.97 7.60 1.98
CA PHE A 49 8.95 6.47 1.06
C PHE A 49 8.46 6.82 -0.35
N GLY A 50 7.98 8.04 -0.58
CA GLY A 50 7.34 8.43 -1.84
C GLY A 50 6.03 7.68 -2.13
N LEU A 51 5.42 7.05 -1.11
CA LEU A 51 4.20 6.26 -1.24
C LEU A 51 2.98 7.11 -0.90
N THR A 52 1.94 7.00 -1.72
CA THR A 52 0.63 7.54 -1.33
C THR A 52 0.12 6.84 -0.07
N PRO A 53 -0.79 7.45 0.71
CA PRO A 53 -1.35 6.81 1.90
C PRO A 53 -1.96 5.43 1.60
N GLU A 54 -2.66 5.30 0.47
CA GLU A 54 -3.29 4.05 0.05
C GLU A 54 -2.27 2.95 -0.25
N GLU A 55 -1.20 3.27 -0.99
CA GLU A 55 -0.11 2.34 -1.29
C GLU A 55 0.63 1.92 -0.03
N PHE A 56 0.90 2.87 0.86
CA PHE A 56 1.55 2.61 2.14
C PHE A 56 0.73 1.63 2.99
N HIS A 57 -0.56 1.91 3.23
CA HIS A 57 -1.41 1.06 4.08
C HIS A 57 -1.65 -0.32 3.46
N ARG A 58 -1.77 -0.43 2.14
CA ARG A 58 -1.85 -1.73 1.46
C ARG A 58 -0.57 -2.54 1.59
N ARG A 59 0.58 -1.90 1.40
CA ARG A 59 1.88 -2.57 1.57
C ARG A 59 2.04 -3.04 3.02
N LEU A 60 1.73 -2.17 3.98
CA LEU A 60 1.83 -2.48 5.39
C LEU A 60 0.93 -3.66 5.80
N ILE A 61 -0.34 -3.70 5.35
CA ILE A 61 -1.23 -4.86 5.62
C ILE A 61 -0.65 -6.17 5.10
N ARG A 62 -0.06 -6.17 3.89
CA ARG A 62 0.57 -7.37 3.34
C ARG A 62 1.74 -7.80 4.22
N LEU A 63 2.61 -6.87 4.61
CA LEU A 63 3.76 -7.16 5.46
C LEU A 63 3.37 -7.68 6.83
N LEU A 64 2.30 -7.13 7.43
CA LEU A 64 1.73 -7.63 8.69
C LEU A 64 1.15 -9.05 8.57
N GLY A 65 0.92 -9.56 7.36
CA GLY A 65 0.54 -10.96 7.09
C GLY A 65 1.72 -11.91 6.90
N THR A 66 2.96 -11.41 6.83
CA THR A 66 4.18 -12.21 6.62
C THR A 66 4.91 -12.51 7.93
N PRO A 67 5.87 -13.47 7.94
CA PRO A 67 6.71 -13.71 9.11
C PRO A 67 7.51 -12.49 9.60
N ALA A 68 7.77 -11.49 8.75
CA ALA A 68 8.49 -10.27 9.14
C ALA A 68 7.75 -9.46 10.22
N ALA A 69 6.43 -9.61 10.33
CA ALA A 69 5.65 -8.99 11.40
C ALA A 69 6.09 -9.41 12.81
N ARG A 70 6.82 -10.54 12.95
CA ARG A 70 7.35 -11.03 14.24
C ARG A 70 8.41 -10.11 14.86
N MET A 71 8.96 -9.17 14.09
CA MET A 71 9.85 -8.13 14.62
C MET A 71 9.10 -7.12 15.50
N LEU A 72 7.76 -7.08 15.40
CA LEU A 72 6.90 -6.20 16.18
C LEU A 72 6.22 -6.99 17.31
N THR A 73 5.81 -6.29 18.36
CA THR A 73 4.96 -6.89 19.40
C THR A 73 3.57 -7.21 18.85
N ASN A 74 2.91 -8.24 19.40
CA ASN A 74 1.54 -8.59 19.01
C ASN A 74 0.55 -7.42 19.18
N THR A 75 0.72 -6.61 20.24
CA THR A 75 -0.08 -5.40 20.49
C THR A 75 0.13 -4.35 19.41
N THR A 76 1.38 -4.13 18.98
CA THR A 76 1.72 -3.22 17.88
C THR A 76 1.10 -3.71 16.56
N VAL A 77 1.24 -5.01 16.25
CA VAL A 77 0.65 -5.62 15.04
C VAL A 77 -0.88 -5.44 15.02
N ALA A 78 -1.56 -5.74 16.13
CA ALA A 78 -3.01 -5.58 16.23
C ALA A 78 -3.43 -4.11 16.04
N THR A 79 -2.71 -3.18 16.66
CA THR A 79 -2.94 -1.74 16.52
C THR A 79 -2.79 -1.28 15.08
N LEU A 80 -1.70 -1.67 14.41
CA LEU A 80 -1.43 -1.31 13.02
C LEU A 80 -2.47 -1.90 12.07
N ARG A 81 -2.86 -3.17 12.24
CA ARG A 81 -3.92 -3.77 11.42
C ARG A 81 -5.22 -2.98 11.50
N ARG A 82 -5.66 -2.65 12.71
CA ARG A 82 -6.86 -1.84 12.93
C ARG A 82 -6.76 -0.48 12.21
N GLN A 83 -5.66 0.23 12.40
CA GLN A 83 -5.44 1.55 11.79
C GLN A 83 -5.40 1.49 10.25
N CYS A 84 -4.72 0.49 9.66
CA CYS A 84 -4.68 0.34 8.22
C CYS A 84 -6.08 0.07 7.64
N LEU A 85 -6.85 -0.81 8.27
CA LEU A 85 -8.21 -1.13 7.82
C LEU A 85 -9.12 0.11 7.88
N GLU A 86 -9.09 0.84 9.00
CA GLU A 86 -9.85 2.08 9.18
C GLU A 86 -9.55 3.11 8.08
N ARG A 87 -8.26 3.30 7.75
CA ARG A 87 -7.85 4.26 6.72
C ARG A 87 -8.23 3.81 5.31
N LEU A 88 -7.99 2.55 4.97
CA LEU A 88 -8.35 2.03 3.65
C LEU A 88 -9.85 2.10 3.41
N SER A 89 -10.68 1.85 4.44
CA SER A 89 -12.12 2.06 4.37
C SER A 89 -12.47 3.53 4.11
N ARG A 90 -11.92 4.47 4.89
CA ARG A 90 -12.16 5.92 4.67
C ARG A 90 -11.75 6.40 3.28
N LEU A 91 -10.63 5.91 2.77
CA LEU A 91 -10.16 6.24 1.43
C LEU A 91 -11.10 5.68 0.36
N ALA A 92 -11.57 4.43 0.52
CA ALA A 92 -12.55 3.82 -0.38
C ALA A 92 -13.89 4.57 -0.37
N ASP A 93 -14.38 4.99 0.80
CA ASP A 93 -15.63 5.76 0.94
C ASP A 93 -15.53 7.15 0.29
N GLY A 94 -14.37 7.81 0.44
CA GLY A 94 -14.08 9.08 -0.23
C GLY A 94 -14.01 8.95 -1.76
N GLN A 95 -13.44 7.85 -2.26
CA GLN A 95 -13.40 7.53 -3.70
C GLN A 95 -14.79 7.20 -4.26
N ALA A 96 -15.61 6.46 -3.51
CA ALA A 96 -16.99 6.14 -3.89
C ALA A 96 -17.87 7.40 -3.97
N THR A 97 -17.72 8.30 -3.00
CA THR A 97 -18.43 9.59 -2.98
C THR A 97 -17.99 10.52 -4.14
N GLY A 98 -16.70 10.55 -4.46
CA GLY A 98 -16.16 11.31 -5.60
C GLY A 98 -16.62 10.76 -6.96
N ARG A 99 -16.71 9.43 -7.11
CA ARG A 99 -17.20 8.77 -8.33
C ARG A 99 -18.67 9.07 -8.64
N ILE A 100 -19.53 9.22 -7.63
CA ILE A 100 -20.96 9.53 -7.83
C ILE A 100 -21.16 10.97 -8.34
N ARG A 101 -20.33 11.93 -7.92
CA ARG A 101 -20.43 13.33 -8.36
C ARG A 101 -19.88 13.60 -9.77
N ALA A 102 -19.06 12.70 -10.32
CA ALA A 102 -18.47 12.88 -11.65
C ALA A 102 -19.42 12.53 -12.82
N VAL A 103 -20.65 12.07 -12.55
CA VAL A 103 -21.62 11.66 -13.59
C VAL A 103 -22.53 12.82 -14.04
N GLU A 104 -22.58 13.95 -13.34
CA GLU A 104 -23.65 14.95 -13.54
C GLU A 104 -23.20 16.28 -14.20
N HIS A 105 -22.37 16.23 -15.25
CA HIS A 105 -22.01 17.43 -16.04
C HIS A 105 -22.02 17.23 -17.57
N ARG A 106 -22.93 16.39 -18.09
CA ARG A 106 -23.26 16.41 -19.52
C ARG A 106 -24.76 16.22 -19.72
N SER A 107 -25.49 17.33 -19.78
CA SER A 107 -26.72 17.52 -20.59
C SER A 107 -27.37 18.86 -20.23
N ARG A 108 -26.84 19.95 -20.80
CA ARG A 108 -27.59 21.19 -21.06
C ARG A 108 -26.94 21.90 -22.23
N LEU A 109 -27.28 21.47 -23.45
CA LEU A 109 -27.46 22.30 -24.63
C LEU A 109 -28.50 21.62 -25.52
#